data_AF-A0A9E3NPE8-F1
#
_entry.id   AF-A0A9E3NPE8-F1
#
_cell.length_a   1.000
_cell.length_b   1.000
_cell.length_c   1.000
_cell.angle_alpha   90.00
_cell.angle_beta   90.00
_cell.angle_gamma   90.00
#
_symmetry.space_group_name_H-M   'P 1'
#
loop_
_entity.id
_entity.type
_entity.pdbx_description
1 polymer ?
#
loop_
_entity_poly.entity_id
_entity_poly.type
_entity_poly.pdbx_seq_one_letter_code
_entity_poly.pdbx_strand_id
1 'polypeptide(L)'
;MIRELVRSTADTARQIERCDRSLAAQFRNALGSAGLNTVEGSDQRGGRRGSHYSIALGSAREAWEALNIAAGWGYIAEPSDELREKFNHVIGTLHRVVYPRR
;
A
#
# COMPACT_ATOMS: atom_id res chain seq x y z
N MET A 1 1.02 3.96 -10.94
CA MET A 1 0.09 3.63 -9.84
C MET A 1 0.79 3.62 -8.47
N ILE A 2 1.52 2.57 -8.04
CA ILE A 2 2.11 2.54 -6.67
C ILE A 2 3.14 3.64 -6.43
N ARG A 3 4.04 3.92 -7.39
CA ARG A 3 5.00 5.04 -7.26
C ARG A 3 4.31 6.41 -7.12
N GLU A 4 3.09 6.56 -7.63
CA GLU A 4 2.31 7.78 -7.45
C GLU A 4 1.75 7.87 -6.03
N LEU A 5 1.23 6.77 -5.48
CA LEU A 5 0.84 6.69 -4.06
C LEU A 5 1.99 7.06 -3.13
N VAL A 6 3.20 6.57 -3.40
CA VAL A 6 4.39 6.93 -2.62
C VAL A 6 4.63 8.44 -2.64
N ARG A 7 4.50 9.10 -3.81
CA ARG A 7 4.64 10.56 -3.90
C ARG A 7 3.52 11.30 -3.19
N SER A 8 2.26 10.87 -3.37
CA SER A 8 1.11 11.56 -2.78
C SER A 8 1.00 11.41 -1.27
N THR A 9 1.68 10.43 -0.69
CA THR A 9 1.66 10.14 0.76
C THR A 9 2.97 10.48 1.47
N ALA A 10 3.95 11.06 0.75
CA ALA A 10 5.26 11.36 1.33
C ALA A 10 5.17 12.32 2.53
N ASP A 11 4.33 13.37 2.41
CA ASP A 11 4.11 14.32 3.50
C ASP A 11 3.30 13.72 4.64
N THR A 12 2.30 12.88 4.34
CA THR A 12 1.55 12.12 5.35
C THR A 12 2.50 11.25 6.17
N ALA A 13 3.42 10.53 5.53
CA ALA A 13 4.41 9.72 6.23
C ALA A 13 5.31 10.55 7.17
N ARG A 14 5.67 11.77 6.77
CA ARG A 14 6.44 12.70 7.62
C ARG A 14 5.61 13.21 8.80
N GLN A 15 4.31 13.44 8.62
CA GLN A 15 3.41 13.82 9.71
C GLN A 15 3.28 12.69 10.73
N ILE A 16 3.03 11.46 10.26
CA ILE A 16 2.99 10.26 11.11
C ILE A 16 4.32 10.12 11.86
N GLU A 17 5.46 10.27 11.20
CA GLU A 17 6.78 10.08 11.81
C GLU A 17 7.08 11.04 12.97
N ARG A 18 6.51 12.24 12.96
CA ARG A 18 6.64 13.20 14.07
C ARG A 18 5.94 12.73 15.35
N CYS A 19 4.92 11.88 15.21
CA CYS A 19 4.14 11.34 16.32
C CYS A 19 4.55 9.91 16.66
N ASP A 20 4.72 9.06 15.64
CA ASP A 20 5.05 7.65 15.73
C ASP A 20 5.98 7.22 14.57
N ARG A 21 7.27 7.08 14.90
CA ARG A 21 8.29 6.64 13.95
C ARG A 21 8.11 5.19 13.52
N SER A 22 7.57 4.33 14.39
CA SER A 22 7.38 2.91 14.09
C SER A 22 6.26 2.75 13.05
N LEU A 23 5.14 3.42 13.25
CA LEU A 23 4.02 3.40 12.30
C LEU A 23 4.41 4.01 10.95
N ALA A 24 5.15 5.11 10.94
CA ALA A 24 5.67 5.70 9.69
C ALA A 24 6.62 4.75 8.95
N ALA A 25 7.48 4.02 9.67
CA ALA A 25 8.35 3.01 9.07
C ALA A 25 7.54 1.84 8.51
N GLN A 26 6.55 1.33 9.23
CA GLN A 26 5.64 0.29 8.75
C GLN A 26 4.90 0.71 7.48
N PHE A 27 4.36 1.93 7.44
CA PHE A 27 3.70 2.49 6.27
C PHE A 27 4.63 2.53 5.04
N ARG A 28 5.85 3.05 5.20
CA ARG A 28 6.84 3.13 4.12
C ARG A 28 7.28 1.75 3.64
N ASN A 29 7.52 0.83 4.57
CA ASN A 29 7.92 -0.54 4.26
C ASN A 29 6.81 -1.28 3.50
N ALA A 30 5.55 -1.11 3.92
CA ALA A 30 4.40 -1.71 3.27
C ALA A 30 4.21 -1.15 1.84
N LEU A 31 4.23 0.17 1.64
CA LEU A 31 4.15 0.75 0.29
C LEU A 31 5.33 0.35 -0.61
N GLY A 32 6.54 0.31 -0.04
CA GLY A 32 7.74 -0.15 -0.74
C GLY A 32 7.62 -1.61 -1.18
N SER A 33 7.24 -2.50 -0.25
CA SER A 33 7.01 -3.92 -0.50
C SER A 33 5.93 -4.14 -1.57
N ALA A 34 4.82 -3.38 -1.51
CA ALA A 34 3.77 -3.44 -2.53
C ALA A 34 4.32 -3.12 -3.93
N GLY A 35 5.14 -2.06 -4.03
CA GLY A 35 5.77 -1.65 -5.29
C GLY A 35 6.76 -2.69 -5.81
N LEU A 36 7.68 -3.16 -4.96
CA LEU A 36 8.72 -4.11 -5.33
C LEU A 36 8.14 -5.46 -5.78
N ASN A 37 7.24 -6.04 -4.98
CA ASN A 37 6.61 -7.31 -5.30
C ASN A 37 5.71 -7.24 -6.54
N THR A 38 5.10 -6.08 -6.83
CA THR A 38 4.36 -5.90 -8.09
C THR A 38 5.27 -6.01 -9.31
N VAL A 39 6.46 -5.41 -9.25
CA VAL A 39 7.45 -5.48 -10.34
C VAL A 39 7.98 -6.90 -10.47
N GLU A 40 8.45 -7.49 -9.37
CA GLU A 40 8.97 -8.86 -9.36
C GLU A 40 7.93 -9.85 -9.89
N GLY A 41 6.68 -9.79 -9.42
CA GLY A 41 5.61 -10.66 -9.90
C GLY A 41 5.34 -10.51 -11.41
N SER A 42 5.57 -9.33 -11.97
CA SER A 42 5.39 -9.08 -13.41
C SER A 42 6.43 -9.81 -14.27
N ASP A 43 7.62 -10.06 -13.72
CA ASP A 43 8.71 -10.78 -14.39
C ASP A 43 8.71 -12.30 -14.12
N GLN A 44 7.83 -12.77 -13.23
CA GLN A 44 7.75 -14.18 -12.81
C GLN A 44 6.60 -14.93 -13.49
N ARG A 45 6.66 -16.27 -13.42
CA ARG A 45 5.63 -17.19 -13.94
C ARG A 45 5.18 -18.20 -12.88
N GLY A 46 4.04 -18.86 -13.12
CA GLY A 46 3.53 -19.94 -12.27
C GLY A 46 3.30 -19.54 -10.81
N GLY A 47 3.61 -20.44 -9.87
CA GLY A 47 3.38 -20.19 -8.44
C GLY A 47 4.13 -18.97 -7.89
N ARG A 48 5.36 -18.72 -8.36
CA ARG A 48 6.17 -17.55 -7.94
C ARG A 48 5.49 -16.23 -8.28
N ARG A 49 4.93 -16.15 -9.49
CA ARG A 49 4.11 -15.00 -9.91
C ARG A 49 2.99 -14.76 -8.89
N GLY A 50 2.21 -15.79 -8.57
CA GLY A 50 1.12 -15.72 -7.61
C GLY A 50 1.56 -15.23 -6.24
N SER A 51 2.66 -15.78 -5.70
CA SER A 51 3.21 -15.38 -4.39
C SER A 51 3.55 -13.89 -4.33
N HIS A 52 4.24 -13.35 -5.34
CA HIS A 52 4.58 -11.93 -5.37
C HIS A 52 3.35 -11.03 -5.41
N TYR A 53 2.34 -11.32 -6.23
CA TYR A 53 1.12 -10.49 -6.23
C TYR A 53 0.32 -10.61 -4.93
N SER A 54 0.32 -11.77 -4.27
CA SER A 54 -0.30 -11.93 -2.97
C SER A 54 0.39 -11.08 -1.90
N ILE A 55 1.73 -11.04 -1.90
CA ILE A 55 2.50 -10.15 -1.01
C ILE A 55 2.20 -8.69 -1.35
N ALA A 56 2.20 -8.32 -2.64
CA ALA A 56 1.90 -6.96 -3.06
C ALA A 56 0.49 -6.51 -2.61
N LEU A 57 -0.51 -7.39 -2.72
CA LEU A 57 -1.87 -7.14 -2.27
C LEU A 57 -1.94 -6.94 -0.75
N GLY A 58 -1.27 -7.81 0.01
CA GLY A 58 -1.17 -7.70 1.47
C GLY A 58 -0.54 -6.37 1.89
N SER A 59 0.63 -6.05 1.35
CA SER A 59 1.35 -4.83 1.70
C SER A 59 0.61 -3.55 1.28
N ALA A 60 -0.15 -3.56 0.18
CA ALA A 60 -1.00 -2.42 -0.18
C ALA A 60 -2.14 -2.19 0.82
N ARG A 61 -2.72 -3.27 1.37
CA ARG A 61 -3.75 -3.18 2.42
C ARG A 61 -3.16 -2.73 3.75
N GLU A 62 -1.99 -3.26 4.13
CA GLU A 62 -1.26 -2.83 5.34
C GLU A 62 -0.92 -1.33 5.30
N ALA A 63 -0.48 -0.83 4.14
CA ALA A 63 -0.21 0.59 3.98
C ALA A 63 -1.48 1.46 4.14
N TRP A 64 -2.61 1.02 3.59
CA TRP A 64 -3.89 1.71 3.78
C TRP A 64 -4.30 1.71 5.26
N GLU A 65 -4.15 0.56 5.93
CA GLU A 65 -4.51 0.43 7.33
C GLU A 65 -3.64 1.29 8.26
N ALA A 66 -2.35 1.42 7.95
CA ALA A 66 -1.48 2.32 8.70
C ALA A 66 -1.95 3.79 8.63
N LEU A 67 -2.57 4.23 7.53
CA LEU A 67 -3.18 5.56 7.44
C LEU A 67 -4.44 5.67 8.31
N ASN A 68 -5.31 4.65 8.31
CA ASN A 68 -6.51 4.64 9.15
C ASN A 68 -6.15 4.65 10.64
N ILE A 69 -5.15 3.85 11.03
CA ILE A 69 -4.63 3.83 12.40
C ILE A 69 -4.05 5.21 12.77
N ALA A 70 -3.24 5.81 11.90
CA ALA A 70 -2.69 7.14 12.16
C ALA A 70 -3.77 8.22 12.31
N ALA A 71 -4.82 8.16 11.51
CA ALA A 71 -5.98 9.06 11.64
C ALA A 71 -6.75 8.81 12.95
N GLY A 72 -6.99 7.55 13.31
CA GLY A 72 -7.64 7.17 14.57
C GLY A 72 -6.87 7.62 15.82
N TRP A 73 -5.53 7.66 15.75
CA TRP A 73 -4.70 8.25 16.81
C TRP A 73 -4.60 9.78 16.76
N GLY A 74 -5.14 10.43 15.72
CA GLY A 74 -5.07 11.87 15.53
C GLY A 74 -3.71 12.39 15.06
N TYR A 75 -2.84 11.53 14.52
CA TYR A 75 -1.53 11.94 13.99
C TYR A 75 -1.64 12.69 12.66
N ILE A 76 -2.70 12.38 11.91
CA ILE A 76 -3.06 13.01 10.64
C ILE A 76 -4.58 13.23 10.61
N ALA A 77 -5.05 14.08 9.70
CA ALA A 77 -6.46 14.13 9.36
C ALA A 77 -6.90 12.85 8.64
N GLU A 78 -8.21 12.60 8.64
CA GLU A 78 -8.81 11.50 7.86
C GLU A 78 -8.34 11.55 6.39
N PRO A 79 -7.89 10.42 5.83
CA PRO A 79 -7.50 10.35 4.42
C PRO A 79 -8.65 10.80 3.51
N SER A 80 -8.35 11.64 2.52
CA SER A 80 -9.37 12.12 1.59
C SER A 80 -9.94 10.98 0.72
N ASP A 81 -11.15 11.18 0.20
CA ASP A 81 -11.79 10.21 -0.69
C ASP A 81 -10.96 9.96 -1.96
N GLU A 82 -10.27 10.98 -2.49
CA GLU A 82 -9.37 10.82 -3.63
C GLU A 82 -8.20 9.91 -3.29
N LEU A 83 -7.62 10.02 -2.10
CA LEU A 83 -6.53 9.14 -1.67
C LEU A 83 -7.04 7.71 -1.46
N ARG A 84 -8.22 7.56 -0.84
CA ARG A 84 -8.91 6.28 -0.68
C ARG A 84 -9.13 5.60 -2.02
N GLU A 85 -9.62 6.33 -3.03
CA GLU A 85 -9.85 5.80 -4.37
C GLU A 85 -8.56 5.37 -5.07
N LYS A 86 -7.44 6.08 -4.87
CA LYS A 86 -6.13 5.64 -5.38
C LYS A 86 -5.68 4.32 -4.75
N PHE A 87 -5.89 4.13 -3.45
CA PHE A 87 -5.63 2.85 -2.78
C PHE A 87 -6.58 1.75 -3.25
N ASN A 88 -7.88 2.03 -3.34
CA ASN A 88 -8.89 1.10 -3.86
C ASN A 88 -8.55 0.63 -5.28
N HIS A 89 -8.10 1.53 -6.14
CA HIS A 89 -7.68 1.20 -7.50
C HIS A 89 -6.48 0.25 -7.51
N VAL A 90 -5.48 0.48 -6.65
CA VAL A 90 -4.31 -0.41 -6.50
C VAL A 90 -4.71 -1.77 -5.97
N ILE A 91 -5.43 -1.79 -4.84
CA ILE A 91 -5.85 -3.02 -4.17
C ILE A 91 -6.78 -3.83 -5.07
N GLY A 92 -7.72 -3.18 -5.75
CA GLY A 92 -8.64 -3.82 -6.69
C GLY A 92 -7.92 -4.42 -7.90
N THR A 93 -6.92 -3.71 -8.44
CA THR A 93 -6.07 -4.22 -9.52
C THR A 93 -5.30 -5.47 -9.07
N LEU A 94 -4.61 -5.40 -7.94
CA LEU A 94 -3.85 -6.53 -7.38
C LEU A 94 -4.77 -7.71 -7.03
N HIS A 95 -5.94 -7.44 -6.47
CA HIS A 95 -6.94 -8.45 -6.16
C HIS A 95 -7.38 -9.25 -7.40
N ARG A 96 -7.62 -8.57 -8.53
CA ARG A 96 -7.98 -9.26 -9.79
C ARG A 96 -6.85 -10.12 -10.33
N VAL A 97 -5.59 -9.75 -10.08
CA VAL A 97 -4.42 -10.54 -10.48
C VAL A 97 -4.27 -11.78 -9.60
N VAL A 98 -4.46 -11.63 -8.27
CA VAL A 98 -4.36 -12.73 -7.31
C VAL A 98 -5.54 -13.71 -7.43
N TYR A 99 -6.74 -13.18 -7.64
CA TYR A 99 -7.99 -13.94 -7.72
C TYR A 99 -8.65 -13.71 -9.09
N PRO A 100 -8.10 -14.31 -10.17
CA PRO A 100 -8.69 -14.20 -11.49
C PRO A 100 -10.09 -14.81 -11.49
N ARG A 101 -11.05 -14.15 -12.15
CA ARG A 101 -12.39 -14.72 -12.36
C ARG A 101 -12.23 -15.95 -13.26
N ARG A 102 -12.76 -17.08 -12.79
CA ARG A 102 -12.90 -18.30 -13.60
C ARG A 102 -14.03 -18.14 -14.60
#